data_AF-A0A7X5N560-F1
#
_entry.id   AF-A0A7X5N560-F1
#
_cell.length_a   1.000
_cell.length_b   1.000
_cell.length_c   1.000
_cell.angle_alpha   90.00
_cell.angle_beta   90.00
_cell.angle_gamma   90.00
#
_symmetry.space_group_name_H-M   'P 1'
#
loop_
_entity.id
_entity.type
_entity.pdbx_description
1 polymer ?
#
loop_
_entity_poly.entity_id
_entity_poly.type
_entity_poly.pdbx_seq_one_letter_code
_entity_poly.pdbx_strand_id
1 'polypeptide(L)' 'GVLPRPLFDTQIAAALAGVGGGMGYQKLVQEVTGTLLTKGETRSDWMRRPLSPAQLEYAADDVRYLFAIHDELTRRL' A
#
# COMPACT_ATOMS: atom_id res chain seq x y z
N GLY A 1 -10.46 -16.55 13.28
CA GLY A 1 -9.87 -15.22 13.12
C GLY A 1 -10.91 -14.16 13.40
N VAL A 2 -10.51 -12.89 13.54
CA VAL A 2 -11.40 -11.73 13.79
C VAL A 2 -11.12 -10.64 12.75
N LEU A 3 -12.16 -9.90 12.35
CA LEU A 3 -11.97 -8.73 11.48
C LEU A 3 -11.50 -7.55 12.33
N PRO A 4 -10.38 -6.89 11.97
CA PRO A 4 -9.96 -5.65 12.61
C PRO A 4 -11.05 -4.58 12.48
N ARG A 5 -11.31 -3.84 13.56
CA ARG A 5 -12.23 -2.72 13.58
C ARG A 5 -11.68 -1.60 14.48
N PRO A 6 -11.70 -0.34 14.03
CA PRO A 6 -12.11 0.12 12.69
C PRO A 6 -11.12 -0.32 11.59
N LEU A 7 -11.58 -0.35 10.33
CA LEU A 7 -10.75 -0.63 9.15
C LEU A 7 -10.92 0.50 8.14
N PHE A 8 -9.79 1.05 7.67
CA PHE A 8 -9.75 2.05 6.62
C PHE A 8 -9.17 1.43 5.34
N ASP A 9 -9.95 1.44 4.26
CA ASP A 9 -9.51 0.95 2.96
C ASP A 9 -9.07 2.13 2.09
N THR A 10 -7.76 2.22 1.82
CA THR A 10 -7.18 3.32 1.06
C THR A 10 -7.60 3.32 -0.41
N GLN A 11 -7.97 2.17 -0.99
CA GLN A 11 -8.46 2.13 -2.38
C GLN A 11 -9.87 2.69 -2.48
N ILE A 12 -10.75 2.33 -1.54
CA ILE A 12 -12.10 2.89 -1.45
C ILE A 12 -12.03 4.39 -1.17
N ALA A 13 -11.22 4.79 -0.18
CA ALA A 13 -11.05 6.19 0.17
C ALA A 13 -10.47 7.01 -1.00
N ALA A 14 -9.51 6.48 -1.76
CA ALA A 14 -8.96 7.14 -2.95
C ALA A 14 -10.01 7.34 -4.06
N ALA A 15 -10.92 6.38 -4.24
CA ALA A 15 -12.03 6.52 -5.17
C ALA A 15 -13.00 7.63 -4.75
N LEU A 16 -13.35 7.67 -3.46
CA LEU A 16 -14.28 8.67 -2.89
C LEU A 16 -13.66 10.08 -2.85
N ALA A 17 -12.36 10.19 -2.57
CA ALA A 17 -11.60 11.44 -2.53
C ALA A 17 -11.23 11.99 -3.93
N GLY A 18 -11.66 11.33 -5.01
CA GLY A 18 -11.39 11.77 -6.39
C GLY A 18 -9.94 11.61 -6.86
N VAL A 19 -9.11 10.83 -6.14
CA VAL A 19 -7.70 10.58 -6.49
C VAL A 19 -7.57 9.58 -7.64
N GLY A 20 -8.56 8.69 -7.79
CA GLY A 20 -8.66 7.76 -8.91
C GLY A 20 -9.17 6.39 -8.46
N GLY A 21 -10.32 5.98 -8.98
CA GLY A 21 -10.90 4.66 -8.70
C GLY A 21 -10.08 3.52 -9.33
N GLY A 22 -9.87 2.45 -8.57
CA GLY A 22 -9.14 1.26 -9.05
C GLY A 22 -7.63 1.45 -9.24
N MET A 23 -7.06 2.51 -8.66
CA MET A 23 -5.61 2.70 -8.65
C MET A 23 -4.91 1.62 -7.81
N GLY A 24 -3.83 1.04 -8.35
CA GLY A 24 -2.99 0.10 -7.61
C GLY A 24 -2.12 0.81 -6.57
N TYR A 25 -1.75 0.10 -5.49
CA TYR A 25 -1.00 0.64 -4.35
C TYR A 25 0.24 1.45 -4.75
N GLN A 26 1.11 0.92 -5.63
CA GLN A 26 2.33 1.62 -6.07
C GLN A 26 2.05 2.98 -6.71
N LYS A 27 0.97 3.08 -7.52
CA LYS A 27 0.57 4.34 -8.14
C LYS A 27 0.03 5.32 -7.09
N LEU A 28 -0.72 4.82 -6.10
CA LEU A 28 -1.24 5.64 -5.02
C LEU A 28 -0.10 6.19 -4.12
N VAL A 29 0.91 5.36 -3.82
CA VAL A 29 2.12 5.81 -3.12
C VAL A 29 2.82 6.91 -3.91
N GLN A 30 3.00 6.72 -5.21
CA GLN A 30 3.62 7.73 -6.08
C GLN A 30 2.82 9.03 -6.11
N GLU A 31 1.49 8.96 -6.24
CA GLU A 31 0.62 10.13 -6.29
C GLU A 31 0.63 10.92 -4.97
N VAL A 32 0.60 10.22 -3.82
CA VAL A 32 0.52 10.87 -2.51
C VAL A 32 1.88 11.34 -1.99
N THR A 33 2.93 10.56 -2.20
CA THR A 33 4.24 10.77 -1.56
C THR A 33 5.35 11.17 -2.53
N GLY A 34 5.11 11.08 -3.84
CA GLY A 34 6.14 11.21 -4.88
C GLY A 34 7.10 10.01 -4.96
N THR A 35 6.97 9.02 -4.09
CA THR A 35 7.90 7.88 -4.01
C THR A 35 7.56 6.83 -5.07
N LEU A 36 8.55 6.48 -5.89
CA LEU A 36 8.42 5.39 -6.85
C LEU A 36 8.88 4.07 -6.20
N LEU A 37 7.92 3.20 -5.89
CA LEU A 37 8.24 1.85 -5.44
C LEU A 37 8.81 1.01 -6.58
N THR A 38 9.89 0.28 -6.30
CA THR A 38 10.46 -0.65 -7.26
C THR A 38 9.50 -1.79 -7.53
N LYS A 39 9.46 -2.29 -8.77
CA LYS A 39 8.74 -3.53 -9.09
C LYS A 39 9.45 -4.70 -8.40
N GLY A 40 8.71 -5.54 -7.67
CA GLY A 40 9.33 -6.71 -7.04
C GLY A 40 8.34 -7.67 -6.41
N GLU A 41 8.84 -8.87 -6.12
CA GLU A 41 8.41 -9.98 -5.23
C GLU A 41 6.91 -10.33 -5.06
N THR A 42 6.00 -9.67 -5.76
CA THR A 42 4.55 -9.93 -5.76
C THR A 42 4.23 -11.38 -6.08
N ARG A 43 5.05 -12.02 -6.93
CA ARG A 43 4.93 -13.41 -7.36
C ARG A 43 6.17 -14.24 -7.01
N SER A 44 6.69 -14.05 -5.79
CA SER A 44 7.82 -14.83 -5.25
C SER A 44 7.35 -15.97 -4.34
N ASP A 45 8.24 -16.91 -4.03
CA ASP A 45 7.98 -17.93 -3.00
C ASP A 45 8.11 -17.32 -1.60
N TRP A 46 6.97 -16.89 -1.04
CA TRP A 46 6.85 -16.33 0.31
C TRP A 46 6.88 -17.37 1.44
N MET A 47 6.85 -18.66 1.10
CA MET A 47 6.97 -19.75 2.07
C MET A 47 8.43 -20.15 2.30
N ARG A 48 9.33 -19.88 1.33
CA ARG A 48 10.77 -20.14 1.45
C ARG A 48 11.39 -19.49 2.69
N ARG A 49 12.34 -20.17 3.32
CA ARG A 49 13.16 -19.61 4.41
C ARG A 49 14.66 -19.86 4.18
N PRO A 50 15.53 -18.88 4.53
CA PRO A 50 15.18 -17.50 4.90
C PRO A 50 14.60 -16.72 3.70
N LEU A 51 13.82 -15.68 3.98
CA LEU A 51 13.38 -14.74 2.94
C LEU A 51 14.60 -14.01 2.35
N SER A 52 14.53 -13.61 1.09
CA SER A 52 15.60 -12.79 0.49
C SER A 52 15.51 -11.35 1.02
N PRO A 53 16.62 -10.58 0.95
CA PRO A 53 16.57 -9.15 1.25
C PRO A 53 15.53 -8.39 0.41
N ALA A 54 15.35 -8.76 -0.87
CA ALA A 54 14.34 -8.16 -1.74
C ALA A 54 12.91 -8.45 -1.27
N GLN A 55 12.63 -9.66 -0.78
CA GLN A 55 11.33 -10.01 -0.20
C GLN A 55 11.06 -9.22 1.09
N LEU A 56 12.08 -9.04 1.94
CA LEU A 56 11.94 -8.24 3.16
C LEU A 56 11.65 -6.77 2.83
N GLU A 57 12.37 -6.19 1.86
CA GLU A 57 12.15 -4.80 1.45
C GLU A 57 10.76 -4.62 0.83
N TYR A 58 10.37 -5.49 -0.09
CA TYR A 58 9.05 -5.44 -0.72
C TYR A 58 7.91 -5.54 0.32
N ALA A 59 8.01 -6.45 1.28
CA ALA A 59 7.00 -6.60 2.32
C ALA A 59 6.91 -5.36 3.24
N ALA A 60 8.04 -4.70 3.49
CA ALA A 60 8.05 -3.44 4.23
C ALA A 60 7.42 -2.30 3.42
N ASP A 61 7.72 -2.20 2.12
CA ASP A 61 7.16 -1.19 1.22
C ASP A 61 5.63 -1.27 1.09
N ASP A 62 5.04 -2.47 1.16
CA ASP A 62 3.58 -2.68 1.11
C ASP A 62 2.82 -2.06 2.31
N VAL A 63 3.52 -1.65 3.38
CA VAL A 63 2.90 -1.01 4.56
C VAL A 63 3.50 0.35 4.94
N ARG A 64 4.75 0.61 4.56
CA ARG A 64 5.53 1.79 4.98
C ARG A 64 4.83 3.12 4.71
N TYR A 65 4.06 3.23 3.63
CA TYR A 65 3.43 4.48 3.19
C TYR A 65 1.93 4.57 3.51
N LEU A 66 1.33 3.54 4.11
CA LEU A 66 -0.11 3.50 4.37
C LEU A 66 -0.57 4.61 5.32
N PHE A 67 0.24 5.02 6.30
CA PHE A 67 -0.11 6.12 7.19
C PHE A 67 -0.18 7.46 6.46
N ALA A 68 0.81 7.77 5.61
CA ALA A 68 0.80 9.00 4.82
C ALA A 68 -0.39 9.04 3.85
N ILE A 69 -0.71 7.90 3.22
CA ILE A 69 -1.88 7.74 2.35
C ILE A 69 -3.17 7.93 3.15
N HIS A 70 -3.29 7.29 4.32
CA HIS A 70 -4.45 7.44 5.19
C HIS A 70 -4.70 8.91 5.56
N ASP A 71 -3.66 9.62 5.98
CA ASP A 71 -3.79 11.01 6.44
C ASP A 71 -4.21 11.93 5.29
N GLU A 72 -3.61 11.76 4.12
CA GLU A 72 -3.95 12.57 2.95
C GLU A 72 -5.37 12.29 2.43
N LEU A 73 -5.77 11.01 2.37
CA LEU A 73 -7.13 10.65 1.96
C LEU A 73 -8.17 11.12 2.97
N THR A 74 -7.90 10.97 4.27
CA THR A 74 -8.77 11.48 5.34
C THR A 74 -8.95 13.00 5.24
N ARG A 75 -7.91 13.74 4.85
CA ARG A 75 -7.98 15.19 4.65
C ARG A 75 -8.85 15.61 3.44
N ARG A 76 -8.98 14.73 2.43
CA ARG A 76 -9.73 14.99 1.19
C ARG A 76 -11.20 14.55 1.26
N LEU A 77 -11.53 13.62 2.16
CA LEU A 77 -12.90 13.14 2.41
C LEU A 77 -13.69 14.13 3.28
#